data_AF-A0A4Q1F6S5-F1
#
_entry.id   AF-A0A4Q1F6S5-F1
#
_cell.length_a   1.000
_cell.length_b   1.000
_cell.length_c   1.000
_cell.angle_alpha   90.00
_cell.angle_beta   90.00
_cell.angle_gamma   90.00
#
_symmetry.space_group_name_H-M   'P 1'
#
loop_
_entity.id
_entity.type
_entity.pdbx_description
1 polymer ?
#
loop_
_entity_poly.entity_id
_entity_poly.type
_entity_poly.pdbx_seq_one_letter_code
_entity_poly.pdbx_strand_id
1 'polypeptide(L)'
;MQLKQSERKQVKLRLGISGASGFGKTKSALLLAYGMTNDWSKIAVIDTENSSASLYSDLGNFNVIDLSAPYSPERYIQAIEMCEKANISVVVVDSISHEWNGTGGCLEIHEKLGGRFQDWAIITPRHQAFIDKILNSSCHIITTVRRKIDYSMESENGKSRVVKHGTKEITREGFEYELTVNFELINDNHLVRASKDRTSLFANKPEFVITTATGKRILDWCNVKPASIKEMLDKIESVLSVSELTKLYNENPSYQQTLKTQFTDKKIHLEGLTNQQNFSSNGHKHL
;
A
#
# COMPACT_ATOMS: atom_id res chain seq x y z
N MET A 1 28.46 4.42 -7.69
CA MET A 1 27.69 4.07 -6.47
C MET A 1 28.08 5.05 -5.37
N GLN A 2 27.13 5.49 -4.53
CA GLN A 2 27.39 6.41 -3.41
C GLN A 2 26.63 5.91 -2.17
N LEU A 3 27.34 5.68 -1.06
CA LEU A 3 26.74 5.32 0.22
C LEU A 3 26.00 6.55 0.77
N LYS A 4 24.73 6.38 1.16
CA LYS A 4 23.90 7.46 1.74
C LYS A 4 23.23 6.95 3.02
N GLN A 5 23.05 7.85 3.98
CA GLN A 5 22.23 7.57 5.16
C GLN A 5 20.78 7.36 4.76
N SER A 6 20.12 6.39 5.40
CA SER A 6 18.74 6.05 5.07
C SER A 6 17.79 7.14 5.57
N GLU A 7 17.10 7.78 4.63
CA GLU A 7 16.05 8.76 4.92
C GLU A 7 14.80 8.41 4.13
N ARG A 8 13.66 8.41 4.79
CA ARG A 8 12.37 8.15 4.14
C ARG A 8 11.94 9.40 3.39
N LYS A 9 12.29 9.48 2.10
CA LYS A 9 11.90 10.59 1.22
C LYS A 9 10.80 10.13 0.27
N GLN A 10 9.61 10.73 0.41
CA GLN A 10 8.48 10.68 -0.52
C GLN A 10 8.35 9.34 -1.26
N VAL A 11 8.07 8.28 -0.50
CA VAL A 11 8.03 6.92 -1.05
C VAL A 11 6.77 6.78 -1.92
N LYS A 12 6.94 6.25 -3.14
CA LYS A 12 5.81 5.89 -3.99
C LYS A 12 5.23 4.56 -3.55
N LEU A 13 3.92 4.54 -3.35
CA LEU A 13 3.21 3.36 -2.86
C LEU A 13 3.11 2.31 -3.97
N ARG A 14 3.36 1.06 -3.61
CA ARG A 14 3.00 -0.14 -4.38
C ARG A 14 2.07 -0.97 -3.53
N LEU A 15 0.80 -1.04 -3.89
CA LEU A 15 -0.21 -1.71 -3.08
C LEU A 15 -0.95 -2.76 -3.90
N GLY A 16 -1.11 -3.96 -3.34
CA GLY A 16 -1.90 -5.02 -3.93
C GLY A 16 -3.23 -5.20 -3.22
N ILE A 17 -4.28 -5.51 -3.97
CA ILE A 17 -5.56 -6.01 -3.46
C ILE A 17 -5.90 -7.29 -4.21
N SER A 18 -5.85 -8.43 -3.52
CA SER A 18 -6.27 -9.70 -4.10
C SER A 18 -7.57 -10.19 -3.48
N GLY A 19 -8.37 -10.91 -4.28
CA GLY A 19 -9.63 -11.47 -3.82
C GLY A 19 -10.40 -12.21 -4.91
N ALA A 20 -11.42 -12.95 -4.51
CA ALA A 20 -12.33 -13.59 -5.44
C ALA A 20 -13.12 -12.55 -6.27
N SER A 21 -13.81 -13.01 -7.31
CA SER A 21 -14.77 -12.16 -8.02
C SER A 21 -15.89 -11.72 -7.08
N GLY A 22 -16.41 -10.50 -7.25
CA GLY A 22 -17.50 -9.97 -6.42
C GLY A 22 -17.10 -9.42 -5.04
N PHE A 23 -15.87 -9.64 -4.55
CA PHE A 23 -15.46 -9.18 -3.21
C PHE A 23 -15.11 -7.67 -3.14
N GLY A 24 -15.32 -6.93 -4.25
CA GLY A 24 -15.16 -5.47 -4.30
C GLY A 24 -13.72 -4.96 -4.33
N LYS A 25 -12.86 -5.62 -5.12
CA LYS A 25 -11.48 -5.18 -5.41
C LYS A 25 -11.44 -3.74 -5.96
N THR A 26 -12.18 -3.48 -7.04
CA THR A 26 -12.26 -2.19 -7.73
C THR A 26 -12.72 -1.07 -6.80
N LYS A 27 -13.84 -1.29 -6.09
CA LYS A 27 -14.37 -0.33 -5.11
C LYS A 27 -13.34 0.01 -4.02
N SER A 28 -12.70 -1.02 -3.45
CA SER A 28 -11.67 -0.82 -2.43
C SER A 28 -10.46 -0.03 -2.97
N ALA A 29 -10.02 -0.33 -4.19
CA ALA A 29 -8.92 0.37 -4.84
C ALA A 29 -9.26 1.86 -5.09
N LEU A 30 -10.47 2.16 -5.57
CA LEU A 30 -10.95 3.53 -5.79
C LEU A 30 -11.04 4.32 -4.48
N LEU A 31 -11.55 3.72 -3.41
CA LEU A 31 -11.63 4.36 -2.09
C LEU A 31 -10.23 4.67 -1.52
N LEU A 32 -9.25 3.77 -1.69
CA LEU A 32 -7.85 4.05 -1.35
C LEU A 32 -7.30 5.21 -2.17
N ALA A 33 -7.44 5.13 -3.50
CA ALA A 33 -6.93 6.13 -4.42
C ALA A 33 -7.50 7.52 -4.12
N TYR A 34 -8.80 7.61 -3.85
CA TYR A 34 -9.45 8.84 -3.43
C TYR A 34 -8.96 9.30 -2.05
N GLY A 35 -8.82 8.40 -1.08
CA GLY A 35 -8.24 8.73 0.22
C GLY A 35 -6.82 9.32 0.14
N MET A 36 -6.05 8.94 -0.87
CA MET A 36 -4.69 9.42 -1.10
C MET A 36 -4.61 10.74 -1.88
N THR A 37 -5.64 11.11 -2.63
CA THR A 37 -5.60 12.28 -3.53
C THR A 37 -6.58 13.36 -3.10
N ASN A 38 -7.72 12.96 -2.53
CA ASN A 38 -8.91 13.77 -2.33
C ASN A 38 -9.37 14.50 -3.61
N ASP A 39 -9.06 13.92 -4.78
CA ASP A 39 -9.33 14.47 -6.10
C ASP A 39 -9.45 13.32 -7.13
N TRP A 40 -10.67 13.08 -7.60
CA TRP A 40 -10.96 12.02 -8.57
C TRP A 40 -10.24 12.23 -9.91
N SER A 41 -9.99 13.48 -10.32
CA SER A 41 -9.31 13.79 -11.58
C SER A 41 -7.84 13.33 -11.60
N LYS A 42 -7.27 13.06 -10.42
CA LYS A 42 -5.90 12.56 -10.23
C LYS A 42 -5.80 11.04 -10.15
N ILE A 43 -6.89 10.34 -10.42
CA ILE A 43 -6.98 8.89 -10.40
C ILE A 43 -7.22 8.40 -11.82
N ALA A 44 -6.50 7.35 -12.23
CA ALA A 44 -6.77 6.62 -13.45
C ALA A 44 -6.90 5.13 -13.16
N VAL A 45 -7.87 4.47 -13.79
CA VAL A 45 -8.06 3.02 -13.76
C VAL A 45 -7.69 2.45 -15.12
N ILE A 46 -6.71 1.56 -15.16
CA ILE A 46 -6.44 0.70 -16.32
C ILE A 46 -7.34 -0.52 -16.15
N ASP A 47 -8.45 -0.54 -16.89
CA ASP A 47 -9.52 -1.52 -16.76
C ASP A 47 -9.37 -2.62 -17.82
N THR A 48 -9.10 -3.84 -17.37
CA THR A 48 -9.01 -5.05 -18.21
C THR A 48 -10.21 -5.96 -18.02
N GLU A 49 -11.19 -5.54 -17.22
CA GLU A 49 -12.34 -6.29 -16.75
C GLU A 49 -13.62 -5.93 -17.53
N ASN A 50 -13.45 -5.58 -18.81
CA ASN A 50 -14.52 -5.22 -19.76
C ASN A 50 -15.36 -4.01 -19.30
N SER A 51 -14.70 -2.90 -19.02
CA SER A 51 -15.30 -1.62 -18.61
C SER A 51 -16.07 -1.71 -17.28
N SER A 52 -15.70 -2.63 -16.39
CA SER A 52 -16.29 -2.77 -15.05
C SER A 52 -16.09 -1.52 -14.18
N ALA A 53 -15.05 -0.73 -14.43
CA ALA A 53 -14.80 0.53 -13.74
C ALA A 53 -15.92 1.54 -13.96
N SER A 54 -16.58 1.51 -15.13
CA SER A 54 -17.72 2.40 -15.43
C SER A 54 -18.90 2.21 -14.48
N LEU A 55 -19.03 1.03 -13.84
CA LEU A 55 -20.07 0.76 -12.83
C LEU A 55 -19.90 1.58 -11.55
N TYR A 56 -18.74 2.21 -11.36
CA TYR A 56 -18.40 3.02 -10.19
C TYR A 56 -18.36 4.52 -10.52
N SER A 57 -18.91 4.95 -11.65
CA SER A 57 -18.95 6.37 -12.03
C SER A 57 -19.71 7.25 -11.03
N ASP A 58 -20.59 6.64 -10.22
CA ASP A 58 -21.31 7.28 -9.12
C ASP A 58 -20.39 7.70 -7.95
N LEU A 59 -19.22 7.05 -7.80
CA LEU A 59 -18.24 7.41 -6.78
C LEU A 59 -17.54 8.73 -7.10
N GLY A 60 -17.26 8.99 -8.39
CA GLY A 60 -16.66 10.23 -8.85
C GLY A 60 -16.06 10.17 -10.24
N ASN A 61 -15.61 11.32 -10.74
CA ASN A 61 -15.12 11.50 -12.10
C ASN A 61 -13.62 11.16 -12.22
N PHE A 62 -13.27 9.88 -12.11
CA PHE A 62 -11.92 9.39 -12.38
C PHE A 62 -11.70 9.07 -13.87
N ASN A 63 -10.43 8.94 -14.27
CA ASN A 63 -10.06 8.62 -15.64
C ASN A 63 -10.02 7.10 -15.84
N VAL A 64 -10.32 6.63 -17.05
CA VAL A 64 -10.30 5.20 -17.39
C VAL A 64 -9.50 4.99 -18.67
N ILE A 65 -8.69 3.94 -18.69
CA ILE A 65 -8.08 3.36 -19.87
C ILE A 65 -8.66 1.96 -20.01
N ASP A 66 -9.58 1.76 -20.95
CA ASP A 66 -10.08 0.44 -21.30
C ASP A 66 -8.99 -0.33 -22.06
N LEU A 67 -8.42 -1.34 -21.42
CA LEU A 67 -7.38 -2.18 -21.99
C LEU A 67 -7.97 -3.53 -22.39
N SER A 68 -8.34 -3.67 -23.66
CA SER A 68 -8.79 -4.94 -24.23
C SER A 68 -7.62 -5.82 -24.68
N ALA A 69 -7.93 -7.11 -24.89
CA ALA A 69 -7.01 -8.08 -25.46
C ALA A 69 -6.36 -7.56 -26.77
N PRO A 70 -5.07 -7.84 -27.01
CA PRO A 70 -4.20 -8.73 -26.22
C PRO A 70 -3.71 -8.08 -24.92
N TYR A 71 -3.57 -8.88 -23.87
CA TYR A 71 -3.13 -8.46 -22.53
C TYR A 71 -1.61 -8.62 -22.37
N SER A 72 -0.84 -8.19 -23.36
CA SER A 72 0.62 -8.36 -23.31
C SER A 72 1.26 -7.44 -22.27
N PRO A 73 2.38 -7.84 -21.63
CA PRO A 73 3.06 -7.01 -20.62
C PRO A 73 3.36 -5.58 -21.12
N GLU A 74 3.73 -5.43 -22.39
CA GLU A 74 4.07 -4.15 -23.01
C GLU A 74 2.88 -3.19 -23.07
N ARG A 75 1.66 -3.70 -23.26
CA ARG A 75 0.45 -2.86 -23.31
C ARG A 75 0.11 -2.30 -21.92
N TYR A 76 0.35 -3.05 -20.86
CA TYR A 76 0.24 -2.54 -19.49
C TYR A 76 1.29 -1.47 -19.21
N ILE A 77 2.53 -1.67 -19.67
CA ILE A 77 3.61 -0.67 -19.53
C ILE A 77 3.21 0.63 -20.21
N GLN A 78 2.72 0.57 -21.45
CA GLN A 78 2.25 1.74 -22.20
C GLN A 78 1.09 2.46 -21.51
N ALA A 79 0.14 1.73 -20.93
CA ALA A 79 -0.97 2.30 -20.20
C ALA A 79 -0.50 3.03 -18.92
N ILE A 80 0.46 2.46 -18.17
CA ILE A 80 1.05 3.13 -17.00
C ILE A 80 1.79 4.40 -17.44
N GLU A 81 2.57 4.34 -18.52
CA GLU A 81 3.28 5.53 -19.06
C GLU A 81 2.32 6.64 -19.52
N MET A 82 1.16 6.28 -20.07
CA MET A 82 0.13 7.24 -20.43
C MET A 82 -0.37 7.99 -19.20
N CYS A 83 -0.67 7.28 -18.10
CA CYS A 83 -1.07 7.90 -16.84
C CYS A 83 0.01 8.82 -16.27
N GLU A 84 1.28 8.42 -16.32
CA GLU A 84 2.41 9.25 -15.87
C GLU A 84 2.49 10.56 -16.66
N LYS A 85 2.39 10.48 -18.00
CA LYS A 85 2.39 11.66 -18.89
C LYS A 85 1.18 12.57 -18.66
N ALA A 86 0.06 12.01 -18.24
CA ALA A 86 -1.16 12.73 -17.91
C ALA A 86 -1.14 13.37 -16.50
N ASN A 87 -0.02 13.30 -15.76
CA ASN A 87 0.11 13.81 -14.38
C ASN A 87 -0.93 13.21 -13.41
N ILE A 88 -1.25 11.93 -13.60
CA ILE A 88 -2.06 11.14 -12.67
C ILE A 88 -1.24 10.85 -11.41
N SER A 89 -1.87 10.96 -10.24
CA SER A 89 -1.20 10.72 -8.95
C SER A 89 -1.27 9.26 -8.53
N VAL A 90 -2.43 8.61 -8.74
CA VAL A 90 -2.67 7.21 -8.38
C VAL A 90 -3.21 6.46 -9.59
N VAL A 91 -2.55 5.38 -9.98
CA VAL A 91 -3.01 4.47 -11.02
C VAL A 91 -3.50 3.19 -10.37
N VAL A 92 -4.73 2.79 -10.69
CA VAL A 92 -5.29 1.48 -10.36
C VAL A 92 -5.15 0.60 -11.60
N VAL A 93 -4.51 -0.57 -11.46
CA VAL A 93 -4.46 -1.59 -12.51
C VAL A 93 -5.44 -2.70 -12.13
N ASP A 94 -6.58 -2.75 -12.82
CA ASP A 94 -7.70 -3.65 -12.52
C ASP A 94 -8.03 -4.52 -13.73
N SER A 95 -7.42 -5.69 -13.92
CA SER A 95 -6.52 -6.39 -13.01
C SER A 95 -5.24 -6.83 -13.71
N ILE A 96 -4.20 -7.12 -12.93
CA ILE A 96 -2.95 -7.66 -13.48
C ILE A 96 -3.09 -9.14 -13.88
N SER A 97 -4.16 -9.82 -13.45
CA SER A 97 -4.32 -11.25 -13.72
C SER A 97 -4.39 -11.56 -15.21
N HIS A 98 -4.98 -10.66 -16.00
CA HIS A 98 -5.06 -10.82 -17.45
C HIS A 98 -3.70 -10.71 -18.15
N GLU A 99 -2.74 -9.96 -17.59
CA GLU A 99 -1.35 -9.96 -18.08
C GLU A 99 -0.74 -11.37 -18.00
N TRP A 100 -1.10 -12.12 -16.96
CA TRP A 100 -0.57 -13.45 -16.74
C TRP A 100 -1.30 -14.51 -17.58
N ASN A 101 -2.63 -14.62 -17.43
CA ASN A 101 -3.42 -15.73 -17.98
C ASN A 101 -4.53 -15.32 -18.95
N GLY A 102 -4.62 -14.04 -19.31
CA GLY A 102 -5.58 -13.55 -20.30
C GLY A 102 -5.10 -13.77 -21.73
N THR A 103 -5.98 -13.50 -22.70
CA THR A 103 -5.65 -13.60 -24.13
C THR A 103 -4.47 -12.72 -24.51
N GLY A 104 -3.42 -13.31 -25.07
CA GLY A 104 -2.16 -12.64 -25.41
C GLY A 104 -1.28 -12.28 -24.20
N GLY A 105 -1.63 -12.77 -23.01
CA GLY A 105 -0.82 -12.68 -21.79
C GLY A 105 0.30 -13.73 -21.74
N CYS A 106 1.04 -13.75 -20.65
CA CYS A 106 2.26 -14.55 -20.47
C CYS A 106 2.07 -16.05 -20.77
N LEU A 107 1.01 -16.67 -20.25
CA LEU A 107 0.77 -18.10 -20.42
C LEU A 107 0.44 -18.45 -21.88
N GLU A 108 -0.40 -17.67 -22.57
CA GLU A 108 -0.72 -17.95 -23.98
C GLU A 108 0.50 -17.69 -24.89
N ILE A 109 1.31 -16.67 -24.59
CA ILE A 109 2.57 -16.43 -25.30
C ILE A 109 3.49 -17.65 -25.13
N HIS A 110 3.59 -18.20 -23.93
CA HIS A 110 4.39 -19.39 -23.64
C HIS A 110 3.90 -20.62 -24.40
N GLU A 111 2.60 -20.87 -24.42
CA GLU A 111 1.99 -21.95 -25.21
C GLU A 111 2.26 -21.81 -26.71
N LYS A 112 2.13 -20.60 -27.27
CA LYS A 112 2.41 -20.30 -28.68
C LYS A 112 3.87 -20.52 -29.09
N LEU A 113 4.81 -20.43 -28.15
CA LEU A 113 6.24 -20.70 -28.38
C LEU A 113 6.58 -22.20 -28.28
N GLY A 114 5.62 -23.04 -27.87
CA GLY A 114 5.79 -24.49 -27.73
C GLY A 114 5.65 -25.00 -26.30
N GLY A 115 5.46 -24.12 -25.30
CA GLY A 115 5.17 -24.51 -23.92
C GLY A 115 6.33 -25.17 -23.17
N ARG A 116 7.56 -25.10 -23.67
CA ARG A 116 8.73 -25.77 -23.07
C ARG A 116 9.35 -24.89 -21.99
N PHE A 117 10.11 -25.51 -21.09
CA PHE A 117 10.82 -24.77 -20.04
C PHE A 117 11.71 -23.65 -20.58
N GLN A 118 12.41 -23.88 -21.70
CA GLN A 118 13.30 -22.91 -22.33
C GLN A 118 12.57 -21.68 -22.89
N ASP A 119 11.29 -21.84 -23.27
CA ASP A 119 10.51 -20.73 -23.83
C ASP A 119 10.30 -19.63 -22.77
N TRP A 120 10.36 -19.95 -21.46
CA TRP A 120 10.33 -18.96 -20.37
C TRP A 120 11.45 -17.93 -20.43
N ALA A 121 12.57 -18.21 -21.11
CA ALA A 121 13.64 -17.23 -21.33
C ALA A 121 13.15 -16.01 -22.15
N ILE A 122 12.09 -16.18 -22.94
CA ILE A 122 11.47 -15.11 -23.74
C ILE A 122 10.39 -14.37 -22.93
N ILE A 123 9.59 -15.09 -22.13
CA ILE A 123 8.47 -14.50 -21.38
C ILE A 123 8.94 -13.79 -20.11
N THR A 124 9.90 -14.38 -19.38
CA THR A 124 10.35 -13.87 -18.08
C THR A 124 10.81 -12.42 -18.14
N PRO A 125 11.64 -11.99 -19.10
CA PRO A 125 12.04 -10.58 -19.20
C PRO A 125 10.87 -9.63 -19.46
N ARG A 126 9.85 -10.07 -20.20
CA ARG A 126 8.67 -9.25 -20.54
C ARG A 126 7.79 -9.02 -19.31
N HIS A 127 7.49 -10.10 -18.59
CA HIS A 127 6.79 -10.01 -17.30
C HIS A 127 7.58 -9.17 -16.30
N GLN A 128 8.89 -9.39 -16.19
CA GLN A 128 9.73 -8.62 -15.29
C GLN A 128 9.73 -7.13 -15.64
N ALA A 129 9.78 -6.75 -16.92
CA ALA A 129 9.67 -5.36 -17.35
C ALA A 129 8.34 -4.71 -16.91
N PHE A 130 7.24 -5.47 -16.92
CA PHE A 130 5.96 -5.01 -16.40
C PHE A 130 5.98 -4.79 -14.88
N ILE A 131 6.54 -5.74 -14.12
CA ILE A 131 6.74 -5.58 -12.66
C ILE A 131 7.65 -4.37 -12.37
N ASP A 132 8.76 -4.24 -13.07
CA ASP A 132 9.69 -3.13 -12.93
C ASP A 132 9.02 -1.80 -13.25
N LYS A 133 8.11 -1.76 -14.22
CA LYS A 133 7.32 -0.56 -14.52
C LYS A 133 6.40 -0.18 -13.37
N ILE A 134 5.70 -1.15 -12.76
CA ILE A 134 4.90 -0.93 -11.55
C ILE A 134 5.79 -0.37 -10.44
N LEU A 135 6.94 -1.01 -10.18
CA LEU A 135 7.83 -0.66 -9.08
C LEU A 135 8.49 0.70 -9.23
N ASN A 136 8.87 1.09 -10.45
CA ASN A 136 9.60 2.33 -10.73
C ASN A 136 8.70 3.50 -11.17
N SER A 137 7.38 3.33 -11.22
CA SER A 137 6.47 4.37 -11.66
C SER A 137 6.55 5.66 -10.82
N SER A 138 6.40 6.83 -11.44
CA SER A 138 6.30 8.10 -10.71
C SER A 138 4.96 8.27 -9.97
N CYS A 139 3.94 7.49 -10.35
CA CYS A 139 2.64 7.45 -9.70
C CYS A 139 2.67 6.55 -8.46
N HIS A 140 1.68 6.66 -7.58
CA HIS A 140 1.32 5.55 -6.69
C HIS A 140 0.58 4.50 -7.51
N ILE A 141 0.90 3.22 -7.32
CA ILE A 141 0.27 2.12 -8.06
C ILE A 141 -0.50 1.23 -7.08
N ILE A 142 -1.77 0.98 -7.42
CA ILE A 142 -2.63 -0.01 -6.78
C ILE A 142 -2.93 -1.09 -7.82
N THR A 143 -2.54 -2.33 -7.57
CA THR A 143 -2.86 -3.46 -8.44
C THR A 143 -3.97 -4.30 -7.83
N THR A 144 -4.95 -4.72 -8.62
CA THR A 144 -5.87 -5.76 -8.20
C THR A 144 -5.45 -7.10 -8.81
N VAL A 145 -5.69 -8.19 -8.06
CA VAL A 145 -5.38 -9.55 -8.51
C VAL A 145 -6.55 -10.47 -8.22
N ARG A 146 -6.96 -11.25 -9.21
CA ARG A 146 -7.94 -12.32 -9.02
C ARG A 146 -7.30 -13.46 -8.25
N ARG A 147 -8.05 -14.10 -7.35
CA ARG A 147 -7.62 -15.35 -6.70
C ARG A 147 -8.35 -16.54 -7.28
N LYS A 148 -7.65 -17.67 -7.42
CA LYS A 148 -8.22 -18.98 -7.77
C LYS A 148 -7.96 -19.97 -6.65
N ILE A 149 -8.75 -21.05 -6.60
CA ILE A 149 -8.49 -22.15 -5.68
C ILE A 149 -7.16 -22.80 -6.06
N ASP A 150 -6.34 -23.08 -5.06
CA ASP A 150 -5.07 -23.78 -5.25
C ASP A 150 -5.23 -25.27 -4.96
N TYR A 151 -4.79 -26.09 -5.91
CA TYR A 151 -4.88 -27.54 -5.87
C TYR A 151 -3.51 -28.14 -6.15
N SER A 152 -3.14 -29.19 -5.43
CA SER A 152 -2.01 -30.05 -5.77
C SER A 152 -2.49 -31.48 -6.01
N MET A 153 -1.69 -32.27 -6.72
CA MET A 153 -1.84 -33.72 -6.75
C MET A 153 -0.79 -34.34 -5.84
N GLU A 154 -1.25 -34.91 -4.73
CA GLU A 154 -0.40 -35.71 -3.84
C GLU A 154 -0.59 -37.19 -4.16
N SER A 155 0.50 -37.95 -4.18
CA SER A 155 0.45 -39.41 -4.37
C SER A 155 0.60 -40.10 -3.03
N GLU A 156 -0.51 -40.58 -2.46
CA GLU A 156 -0.50 -41.52 -1.33
C GLU A 156 -0.72 -42.93 -1.86
N ASN A 157 0.22 -43.84 -1.58
CA ASN A 157 0.10 -45.27 -1.92
C ASN A 157 -0.24 -45.56 -3.39
N GLY A 158 0.35 -44.81 -4.33
CA GLY A 158 0.16 -45.00 -5.77
C GLY A 158 -1.20 -44.51 -6.31
N LYS A 159 -2.04 -43.87 -5.49
CA LYS A 159 -3.26 -43.19 -5.93
C LYS A 159 -3.07 -41.68 -5.82
N SER A 160 -3.32 -40.98 -6.93
CA SER A 160 -3.30 -39.52 -6.94
C SER A 160 -4.55 -38.97 -6.26
N ARG A 161 -4.36 -38.11 -5.27
CA ARG A 161 -5.42 -37.37 -4.57
C ARG A 161 -5.25 -35.88 -4.83
N VAL A 162 -6.34 -35.21 -5.20
CA VAL A 162 -6.36 -33.75 -5.31
C VAL A 162 -6.52 -33.15 -3.92
N VAL A 163 -5.54 -32.36 -3.48
CA VAL A 163 -5.54 -31.66 -2.19
C VAL A 163 -5.73 -30.18 -2.43
N LYS A 164 -6.67 -29.57 -1.70
CA LYS A 164 -6.97 -28.13 -1.76
C LYS A 164 -6.09 -27.39 -0.75
N HIS A 165 -5.19 -26.54 -1.23
CA HIS A 165 -4.26 -25.76 -0.38
C HIS A 165 -4.76 -24.36 -0.02
N GLY A 166 -5.95 -23.97 -0.51
CA GLY A 166 -6.55 -22.67 -0.21
C GLY A 166 -6.83 -21.89 -1.49
N THR A 167 -6.46 -20.62 -1.51
CA THR A 167 -6.54 -19.79 -2.73
C THR A 167 -5.19 -19.13 -3.00
N LYS A 168 -4.87 -18.90 -4.27
CA LYS A 168 -3.67 -18.21 -4.72
C LYS A 168 -3.99 -17.12 -5.73
N GLU A 169 -3.12 -16.12 -5.78
CA GLU A 169 -3.20 -15.04 -6.77
C GLU A 169 -2.96 -15.59 -8.19
N ILE A 170 -3.69 -15.07 -9.16
CA ILE A 170 -3.49 -15.37 -10.58
C ILE A 170 -2.45 -14.38 -11.12
N THR A 171 -1.19 -14.70 -10.91
CA THR A 171 -0.01 -14.02 -11.46
C THR A 171 1.22 -14.94 -11.23
N ARG A 172 2.43 -14.49 -11.55
CA ARG A 172 3.67 -15.19 -11.16
C ARG A 172 3.81 -15.20 -9.64
N GLU A 173 4.15 -16.35 -9.09
CA GLU A 173 4.37 -16.53 -7.65
C GLU A 173 5.41 -15.54 -7.13
N GLY A 174 5.10 -14.91 -5.99
CA GLY A 174 5.97 -13.98 -5.30
C GLY A 174 5.81 -12.51 -5.69
N PHE A 175 4.91 -12.17 -6.63
CA PHE A 175 4.58 -10.78 -6.96
C PHE A 175 4.22 -9.94 -5.73
N GLU A 176 3.47 -10.51 -4.79
CA GLU A 176 3.11 -9.84 -3.54
C GLU A 176 4.33 -9.42 -2.72
N TYR A 177 5.46 -10.14 -2.83
CA TYR A 177 6.73 -9.84 -2.15
C TYR A 177 7.47 -8.63 -2.74
N GLU A 178 7.03 -8.10 -3.88
CA GLU A 178 7.53 -6.85 -4.45
C GLU A 178 6.81 -5.61 -3.89
N LEU A 179 5.56 -5.78 -3.42
CA LEU A 179 4.69 -4.66 -3.01
C LEU A 179 5.05 -4.02 -1.66
N THR A 180 4.61 -2.80 -1.39
CA THR A 180 4.73 -2.19 -0.05
C THR A 180 3.75 -2.81 0.93
N VAL A 181 2.50 -2.98 0.48
CA VAL A 181 1.40 -3.57 1.23
C VAL A 181 0.63 -4.49 0.28
N ASN A 182 0.17 -5.64 0.75
CA ASN A 182 -0.78 -6.48 0.04
C ASN A 182 -1.97 -6.77 0.95
N PHE A 183 -3.17 -6.47 0.46
CA PHE A 183 -4.43 -6.77 1.12
C PHE A 183 -5.12 -7.94 0.43
N GLU A 184 -5.59 -8.89 1.22
CA GLU A 184 -6.46 -9.97 0.75
C GLU A 184 -7.88 -9.68 1.22
N LEU A 185 -8.81 -9.54 0.27
CA LEU A 185 -10.25 -9.54 0.51
C LEU A 185 -10.71 -10.97 0.78
N ILE A 186 -11.29 -11.19 1.94
CA ILE A 186 -11.62 -12.53 2.44
C ILE A 186 -13.08 -12.93 2.24
N ASN A 187 -13.97 -11.97 1.98
CA ASN A 187 -15.40 -12.20 1.76
C ASN A 187 -16.09 -11.09 0.94
N ASP A 188 -17.37 -11.31 0.66
CA ASP A 188 -18.30 -10.40 -0.02
C ASP A 188 -18.74 -9.20 0.85
N ASN A 189 -18.47 -9.22 2.15
CA ASN A 189 -18.57 -8.04 3.03
C ASN A 189 -17.38 -7.08 2.91
N HIS A 190 -16.50 -7.30 1.92
CA HIS A 190 -15.34 -6.45 1.63
C HIS A 190 -14.31 -6.37 2.77
N LEU A 191 -14.31 -7.35 3.69
CA LEU A 191 -13.31 -7.42 4.75
C LEU A 191 -11.95 -7.76 4.14
N VAL A 192 -10.91 -7.04 4.58
CA VAL A 192 -9.52 -7.29 4.21
C VAL A 192 -8.68 -7.70 5.39
N ARG A 193 -7.69 -8.54 5.11
CA ARG A 193 -6.51 -8.74 5.97
C ARG A 193 -5.25 -8.29 5.23
N ALA A 194 -4.24 -7.81 5.96
CA ALA A 194 -2.92 -7.58 5.40
C ALA A 194 -2.17 -8.92 5.28
N SER A 195 -1.96 -9.40 4.05
CA SER A 195 -1.10 -10.56 3.78
C SER A 195 0.38 -10.18 3.76
N LYS A 196 0.67 -8.89 3.53
CA LYS A 196 1.99 -8.29 3.64
C LYS A 196 1.89 -6.82 4.00
N ASP A 197 2.77 -6.33 4.87
CA ASP A 197 2.81 -4.92 5.25
C ASP A 197 4.23 -4.47 5.63
N ARG A 198 4.83 -3.56 4.84
CA ARG A 198 6.10 -2.89 5.17
C ARG A 198 5.91 -1.56 5.91
N THR A 199 4.66 -1.16 6.16
CA THR A 199 4.30 0.12 6.79
C THR A 199 4.11 0.03 8.30
N SER A 200 3.89 -1.19 8.80
CA SER A 200 3.47 -1.48 10.18
C SER A 200 2.14 -0.84 10.58
N LEU A 201 1.35 -0.33 9.62
CA LEU A 201 0.04 0.28 9.87
C LEU A 201 -1.06 -0.78 10.05
N PHE A 202 -0.92 -1.92 9.39
CA PHE A 202 -1.96 -2.93 9.22
C PHE A 202 -1.53 -4.33 9.69
N ALA A 203 -0.23 -4.57 9.86
CA ALA A 203 0.28 -5.81 10.43
C ALA A 203 -0.37 -6.12 11.80
N ASN A 204 -0.80 -7.37 11.98
CA ASN A 204 -1.45 -7.87 13.20
C ASN A 204 -2.70 -7.10 13.64
N LYS A 205 -3.37 -6.41 12.71
CA LYS A 205 -4.68 -5.79 12.96
C LYS A 205 -5.81 -6.77 12.63
N PRO A 206 -6.96 -6.66 13.30
CA PRO A 206 -8.18 -7.34 12.89
C PRO A 206 -8.55 -7.01 11.45
N GLU A 207 -9.34 -7.89 10.86
CA GLU A 207 -9.93 -7.67 9.54
C GLU A 207 -10.78 -6.38 9.54
N PHE A 208 -10.70 -5.62 8.45
CA PHE A 208 -11.36 -4.31 8.37
C PHE A 208 -11.85 -4.04 6.95
N VAL A 209 -12.73 -3.05 6.79
CA VAL A 209 -13.16 -2.58 5.46
C VAL A 209 -12.29 -1.41 5.03
N ILE A 210 -11.80 -1.45 3.80
CA ILE A 210 -11.04 -0.34 3.20
C ILE A 210 -11.96 0.88 3.04
N THR A 211 -11.48 2.03 3.51
CA THR A 211 -12.17 3.32 3.38
C THR A 211 -11.22 4.39 2.87
N THR A 212 -11.75 5.58 2.57
CA THR A 212 -10.94 6.75 2.22
C THR A 212 -9.95 7.13 3.34
N ALA A 213 -10.31 6.91 4.62
CA ALA A 213 -9.41 7.10 5.74
C ALA A 213 -8.19 6.16 5.69
N THR A 214 -8.36 4.94 5.16
CA THR A 214 -7.24 4.01 4.93
C THR A 214 -6.26 4.59 3.92
N GLY A 215 -6.76 5.14 2.80
CA GLY A 215 -5.91 5.78 1.78
C GLY A 215 -5.15 6.98 2.34
N LYS A 216 -5.81 7.83 3.13
CA LYS A 216 -5.18 8.96 3.81
C LYS A 216 -4.04 8.52 4.73
N ARG A 217 -4.27 7.51 5.59
CA ARG A 217 -3.24 6.98 6.51
C ARG A 217 -2.02 6.46 5.76
N ILE A 218 -2.21 5.82 4.61
CA ILE A 218 -1.11 5.33 3.78
C ILE A 218 -0.36 6.50 3.13
N LEU A 219 -1.07 7.51 2.63
CA LEU A 219 -0.45 8.71 2.06
C LEU A 219 0.39 9.43 3.12
N ASP A 220 -0.16 9.62 4.32
CA ASP A 220 0.56 10.21 5.45
C ASP A 220 1.85 9.43 5.69
N TRP A 221 1.77 8.09 5.74
CA TRP A 221 2.94 7.22 5.85
C TRP A 221 3.93 7.42 4.70
N CYS A 222 3.49 7.53 3.44
CA CYS A 222 4.35 7.76 2.27
C CYS A 222 5.09 9.11 2.34
N ASN A 223 4.43 10.11 2.93
CA ASN A 223 4.88 11.49 3.02
C ASN A 223 5.60 11.83 4.32
N VAL A 224 5.69 10.89 5.28
CA VAL A 224 6.50 11.08 6.49
C VAL A 224 7.93 11.37 6.05
N LYS A 225 8.27 12.66 6.08
CA LYS A 225 9.65 13.10 6.18
C LYS A 225 10.10 12.67 7.58
N PRO A 226 11.27 12.04 7.75
CA PRO A 226 11.88 12.01 9.07
C PRO A 226 11.92 13.47 9.53
N ALA A 227 11.22 13.78 10.62
CA ALA A 227 11.29 15.10 11.21
C ALA A 227 12.77 15.40 11.42
N SER A 228 13.26 16.51 10.85
CA SER A 228 14.64 16.86 11.12
C SER A 228 14.85 16.94 12.64
N ILE A 229 16.07 16.70 13.11
CA ILE A 229 16.38 16.87 14.54
C ILE A 229 15.84 18.22 15.04
N LYS A 230 15.96 19.27 14.22
CA LYS A 230 15.41 20.60 14.50
C LYS A 230 13.88 20.59 14.69
N GLU A 231 13.13 20.01 13.77
CA GLU A 231 11.65 19.94 13.88
C GLU A 231 11.19 19.12 15.10
N MET A 232 11.93 18.08 15.49
CA MET A 232 11.64 17.33 16.72
C MET A 232 11.96 18.14 17.97
N LEU A 233 13.03 18.92 17.97
CA LEU A 233 13.35 19.85 19.06
C LEU A 233 12.25 20.91 19.21
N ASP A 234 11.82 21.53 18.11
CA ASP A 234 10.73 22.53 18.10
C ASP A 234 9.43 21.92 18.66
N LYS A 235 9.12 20.66 18.29
CA LYS A 235 7.96 19.93 18.84
C LYS A 235 8.10 19.71 20.34
N ILE A 236 9.25 19.22 20.81
CA ILE A 236 9.52 19.01 22.24
C ILE A 236 9.34 20.33 23.01
N GLU A 237 9.85 21.44 22.49
CA GLU A 237 9.70 22.77 23.11
C GLU A 237 8.24 23.23 23.16
N SER A 238 7.45 22.97 22.12
CA SER A 238 6.05 23.40 22.02
C SER A 238 5.07 22.64 22.93
N VAL A 239 5.45 21.46 23.44
CA VAL A 239 4.57 20.65 24.27
C VAL A 239 4.27 21.33 25.62
N LEU A 240 3.00 21.26 26.05
CA LEU A 240 2.51 21.94 27.26
C LEU A 240 2.20 20.99 28.43
N SER A 241 2.21 19.67 28.20
CA SER A 241 1.92 18.68 29.25
C SER A 241 2.81 17.44 29.18
N VAL A 242 3.04 16.80 30.32
CA VAL A 242 3.81 15.55 30.41
C VAL A 242 3.12 14.42 29.63
N SER A 243 1.78 14.42 29.57
CA SER A 243 1.00 13.44 28.80
C SER A 243 1.28 13.55 27.30
N GLU A 244 1.22 14.77 26.75
CA GLU A 244 1.55 15.04 25.34
C GLU A 244 3.02 14.72 25.02
N LEU A 245 3.94 15.02 25.95
CA LEU A 245 5.36 14.73 25.76
C LEU A 245 5.62 13.21 25.73
N THR A 246 4.93 12.46 26.59
CA THR A 246 4.99 11.00 26.63
C THR A 246 4.40 10.38 25.36
N LYS A 247 3.29 10.94 24.87
CA LYS A 247 2.70 10.53 23.58
C LYS A 247 3.67 10.80 22.43
N LEU A 248 4.26 11.99 22.37
CA LEU A 248 5.26 12.36 21.36
C LEU A 248 6.48 11.44 21.40
N TYR A 249 6.98 11.09 22.59
CA TYR A 249 8.09 10.15 22.78
C TYR A 249 7.75 8.74 22.24
N ASN A 250 6.57 8.22 22.57
CA ASN A 250 6.14 6.88 22.16
C ASN A 250 5.85 6.78 20.66
N GLU A 251 5.31 7.83 20.06
CA GLU A 251 5.00 7.89 18.62
C GLU A 251 6.26 8.05 17.74
N ASN A 252 7.42 8.39 18.33
CA ASN A 252 8.66 8.67 17.60
C ASN A 252 9.90 7.87 18.09
N PRO A 253 9.89 6.52 18.03
CA PRO A 253 10.97 5.68 18.58
C PRO A 253 12.38 5.98 18.05
N SER A 254 12.47 6.41 16.79
CA SER A 254 13.74 6.73 16.11
C SER A 254 14.50 7.91 16.72
N TYR A 255 13.82 8.79 17.45
CA TYR A 255 14.44 9.98 18.08
C TYR A 255 14.69 9.80 19.58
N GLN A 256 14.23 8.71 20.19
CA GLN A 256 14.30 8.51 21.64
C GLN A 256 15.75 8.50 22.15
N GLN A 257 16.64 7.80 21.45
CA GLN A 257 18.04 7.71 21.84
C GLN A 257 18.78 9.02 21.55
N THR A 258 18.57 9.61 20.37
CA THR A 258 19.28 10.81 19.91
C THR A 258 18.87 12.07 20.68
N LEU A 259 17.60 12.18 21.08
CA LEU A 259 17.04 13.35 21.77
C LEU A 259 16.67 13.08 23.23
N LYS A 260 17.25 12.03 23.83
CA LYS A 260 16.94 11.59 25.20
C LYS A 260 17.04 12.72 26.23
N THR A 261 18.11 13.51 26.14
CA THR A 261 18.37 14.63 27.04
C THR A 261 17.24 15.65 26.96
N GLN A 262 16.85 16.06 25.75
CA GLN A 262 15.84 17.08 25.53
C GLN A 262 14.45 16.65 25.97
N PHE A 263 14.08 15.38 25.74
CA PHE A 263 12.85 14.81 26.31
C PHE A 263 12.87 14.81 27.85
N THR A 264 14.01 14.48 28.44
CA THR A 264 14.17 14.46 29.91
C THR A 264 14.08 15.88 30.50
N ASP A 265 14.79 16.84 29.92
CA ASP A 265 14.82 18.22 30.38
C ASP A 265 13.44 18.88 30.29
N LYS A 266 12.74 18.67 29.16
CA LYS A 266 11.37 19.18 28.99
C LYS A 266 10.41 18.56 30.00
N LYS A 267 10.54 17.26 30.29
CA LYS A 267 9.73 16.59 31.31
C LYS A 267 9.92 17.21 32.69
N ILE A 268 11.17 17.39 33.12
CA ILE A 268 11.51 18.02 34.40
C ILE A 268 10.91 19.43 34.48
N HIS A 269 11.04 20.21 33.41
CA HIS A 269 10.49 21.56 33.34
C HIS A 269 8.96 21.58 33.52
N LEU A 270 8.23 20.72 32.81
CA LEU A 270 6.77 20.63 32.90
C LEU A 270 6.31 20.17 34.29
N GLU A 271 6.99 19.20 34.90
CA GLU A 271 6.70 18.75 36.27
C GLU A 271 6.93 19.87 37.30
N GLY A 272 7.98 20.68 37.13
CA GLY A 272 8.28 21.84 37.96
C GLY A 272 7.20 22.93 37.93
N LEU A 273 6.59 23.19 36.76
CA LEU A 273 5.50 24.17 36.61
C LEU A 273 4.23 23.76 37.37
N THR A 274 3.96 22.46 37.43
CA THR A 274 2.77 21.91 38.10
C THR A 274 2.91 21.98 39.63
N ASN A 275 4.13 21.93 40.16
CA ASN A 275 4.40 21.97 41.60
C ASN A 275 4.40 23.40 42.20
N GLN A 276 4.53 24.46 41.40
CA GLN A 276 4.57 25.84 41.88
C GLN A 276 3.18 26.48 42.13
N GLN A 277 2.08 25.86 41.68
CA GLN A 277 0.72 26.43 41.85
C GLN A 277 0.12 26.32 43.26
N ASN A 278 0.89 25.94 44.29
CA ASN A 278 0.39 25.72 45.66
C ASN A 278 0.87 26.72 46.74
N PHE A 279 1.45 27.88 46.39
CA PHE A 279 1.79 28.90 47.40
C PHE A 279 1.41 30.33 47.00
N SER A 280 0.18 30.74 47.35
CA SER A 280 -0.08 32.12 47.80
C SER A 280 -1.26 32.18 48.77
N SER A 281 -0.97 32.08 50.06
CA SER A 281 -1.89 32.44 51.16
C SER A 281 -1.19 33.49 52.01
N ASN A 282 -1.28 34.76 51.60
CA ASN A 282 -0.92 35.90 52.44
C ASN A 282 -2.17 36.76 52.66
N GLY A 283 -3.02 36.35 53.60
CA GLY A 283 -4.03 37.20 54.21
C GLY A 283 -3.47 37.80 55.50
N HIS A 284 -3.11 39.08 55.46
CA HIS A 284 -2.70 39.85 56.64
C HIS A 284 -3.81 39.89 57.70
N LYS A 285 -3.46 39.58 58.95
CA LYS A 285 -4.09 40.14 60.15
C LYS A 285 -2.98 40.53 61.13
N HIS A 286 -2.75 41.82 61.27
CA HIS A 286 -2.14 42.38 62.48
C HIS A 286 -3.22 43.17 63.24
N LEU A 287 -3.06 43.07 64.56
CA LEU A 287 -3.91 43.49 65.68
C LEU A 287 -4.53 44.88 65.56
#